data_AF-V4N920-F1
#
_entry.id   AF-V4N920-F1
#
_cell.length_a   1.000
_cell.length_b   1.000
_cell.length_c   1.000
_cell.angle_alpha   90.00
_cell.angle_beta   90.00
_cell.angle_gamma   90.00
#
_symmetry.space_group_name_H-M   'P 1'
#
loop_
_entity.id
_entity.type
_entity.pdbx_description
1 polymer ?
#
loop_
_entity_poly.entity_id
_entity_poly.type
_entity_poly.pdbx_seq_one_letter_code
_entity_poly.pdbx_strand_id
1 'polypeptide(L)'
;MRNPVKSFFLKCNRGNVALTTGLIAVPLLMAAAGGVEFAAAHKEHAQMQDAADAGALAGAGKLAVATYNQNTNGIREVAVSTAMDQLGGLPASTSVQFNAEVDLSKGRVTVTGIADRKPLMGFMDIGKAQMTVVAQAENLQKVPLCVLQTQDGGLSVANTAIIRAPGCAIHANHDINVTASAMIEADRIQAAGKVNGVTKPMGNSGAMTISDPFTDMDLKPPLPCLPLSVRLQVISLGTLYLPPGVHCDTLLINKAGKLHLLPGEHYFMSPLQLAGTGQITGDDVVLIFGSGKKFDFAEKGEVRISARKSGKFAGFLIITTRDNTQKFTIKSDRVSQLLGTIYIPNAELEIETAGSVAQDSAWSVIVARTLTLRQDPILVINNRYAGSGVPVPQGVGPSRIAPVLTK
;
A
#
# COMPACT_ATOMS: atom_id res chain seq x y z
N MET A 1 -25.90 64.97 38.13
CA MET A 1 -25.22 65.38 36.87
C MET A 1 -26.09 64.93 35.69
N ARG A 2 -26.22 65.72 34.61
CA ARG A 2 -26.92 65.33 33.36
C ARG A 2 -26.01 65.64 32.17
N ASN A 3 -25.87 64.71 31.22
CA ASN A 3 -24.91 64.84 30.12
C ASN A 3 -25.24 66.03 29.19
N PRO A 4 -24.30 66.96 28.93
CA PRO A 4 -24.55 68.16 28.13
C PRO A 4 -24.79 67.87 26.64
N VAL A 5 -24.32 66.72 26.14
CA VAL A 5 -24.34 66.34 24.71
C VAL A 5 -25.74 66.40 24.10
N LYS A 6 -26.80 65.99 24.82
CA LYS A 6 -28.19 66.06 24.32
C LYS A 6 -28.74 67.48 24.17
N SER A 7 -28.15 68.48 24.84
CA SER A 7 -28.61 69.87 24.80
C SER A 7 -28.22 70.57 23.48
N PHE A 8 -27.03 70.27 22.95
CA PHE A 8 -26.45 70.99 21.82
C PHE A 8 -27.17 70.71 20.48
N PHE A 9 -27.59 69.45 20.27
CA PHE A 9 -28.29 69.03 19.03
C PHE A 9 -29.71 69.61 18.90
N LEU A 10 -30.40 69.89 20.01
CA LEU A 10 -31.81 70.32 20.00
C LEU A 10 -32.02 71.84 19.80
N LYS A 11 -30.97 72.62 19.52
CA LYS A 11 -31.04 74.09 19.34
C LYS A 11 -30.36 74.66 18.10
N CYS A 12 -29.89 73.83 17.16
CA CYS A 12 -29.17 74.31 15.97
C CYS A 12 -30.10 74.52 14.75
N ASN A 13 -30.66 75.72 14.59
CA ASN A 13 -31.32 76.16 13.34
C ASN A 13 -30.30 76.47 12.21
N ARG A 14 -29.39 75.53 11.94
CA ARG A 14 -28.43 75.58 10.82
C ARG A 14 -28.49 74.25 10.07
N GLY A 15 -29.40 74.15 9.10
CA GLY A 15 -29.62 72.94 8.29
C GLY A 15 -28.36 72.39 7.64
N ASN A 16 -27.37 73.24 7.34
CA ASN A 16 -26.07 72.83 6.80
C ASN A 16 -25.33 71.82 7.70
N VAL A 17 -25.44 71.92 9.04
CA VAL A 17 -24.81 70.92 9.93
C VAL A 17 -25.46 69.55 9.76
N ALA A 18 -26.79 69.48 9.81
CA ALA A 18 -27.52 68.22 9.58
C ALA A 18 -27.25 67.63 8.18
N LEU A 19 -27.16 68.47 7.15
CA LEU A 19 -26.81 68.05 5.78
C LEU A 19 -25.39 67.49 5.70
N THR A 20 -24.38 68.18 6.23
CA THR A 20 -22.99 67.68 6.26
C THR A 20 -22.84 66.40 7.07
N THR A 21 -23.50 66.29 8.24
CA THR A 21 -23.50 65.05 9.03
C THR A 21 -24.18 63.91 8.27
N GLY A 22 -25.30 64.13 7.59
CA GLY A 22 -25.96 63.11 6.76
C GLY A 22 -25.08 62.65 5.60
N LEU A 23 -24.49 63.59 4.87
CA LEU A 23 -23.59 63.32 3.73
C LEU A 23 -22.32 62.55 4.12
N ILE A 24 -21.81 62.71 5.35
CA ILE A 24 -20.62 62.02 5.85
C ILE A 24 -20.99 60.70 6.56
N ALA A 25 -22.15 60.61 7.20
CA ALA A 25 -22.61 59.38 7.87
C ALA A 25 -22.84 58.22 6.89
N VAL A 26 -23.40 58.48 5.71
CA VAL A 26 -23.66 57.44 4.69
C VAL A 26 -22.40 56.71 4.24
N PRO A 27 -21.32 57.37 3.75
CA PRO A 27 -20.09 56.67 3.37
C PRO A 27 -19.37 56.02 4.55
N LEU A 28 -19.43 56.59 5.76
CA LEU A 28 -18.86 55.94 6.96
C LEU A 28 -19.61 54.65 7.34
N LEU A 29 -20.93 54.65 7.25
CA LEU A 29 -21.74 53.45 7.50
C LEU A 29 -21.52 52.38 6.43
N MET A 30 -21.40 52.76 5.15
CA MET A 30 -21.04 51.81 4.09
C MET A 30 -19.63 51.23 4.26
N ALA A 31 -18.65 52.03 4.69
CA ALA A 31 -17.31 51.54 4.99
C ALA A 31 -17.28 50.57 6.19
N ALA A 32 -18.04 50.88 7.25
CA ALA A 32 -18.19 49.99 8.41
C ALA A 32 -18.90 48.67 8.05
N ALA A 33 -19.99 48.74 7.28
CA ALA A 33 -20.71 47.57 6.80
C ALA A 33 -19.83 46.68 5.90
N GLY A 34 -19.14 47.29 4.92
CA GLY A 34 -18.21 46.59 4.04
C GLY A 34 -17.03 45.94 4.78
N GLY A 35 -16.52 46.57 5.83
CA GLY A 35 -15.48 45.99 6.68
C GLY A 35 -15.95 44.75 7.45
N VAL A 36 -17.17 44.76 7.99
CA VAL A 36 -17.78 43.58 8.64
C VAL A 36 -18.07 42.48 7.64
N GLU A 37 -18.63 42.83 6.47
CA GLU A 37 -18.96 41.89 5.39
C GLU A 37 -17.70 41.20 4.83
N PHE A 38 -16.59 41.95 4.67
CA PHE A 38 -15.28 41.42 4.27
C PHE A 38 -14.66 40.53 5.35
N ALA A 39 -14.72 40.91 6.63
CA ALA A 39 -14.21 40.11 7.73
C ALA A 39 -14.99 38.79 7.90
N ALA A 40 -16.31 38.82 7.71
CA ALA A 40 -17.15 37.61 7.67
C ALA A 40 -16.76 36.73 6.47
N ALA A 41 -16.70 37.30 5.26
CA ALA A 41 -16.31 36.59 4.05
C ALA A 41 -14.94 35.89 4.17
N HIS A 42 -13.93 36.56 4.75
CA HIS A 42 -12.61 35.95 4.95
C HIS A 42 -12.63 34.81 5.98
N LYS A 43 -13.42 34.94 7.05
CA LYS A 43 -13.58 33.90 8.07
C LYS A 43 -14.31 32.68 7.50
N GLU A 44 -15.39 32.90 6.76
CA GLU A 44 -16.14 31.84 6.08
C GLU A 44 -15.24 31.07 5.09
N HIS A 45 -14.42 31.78 4.31
CA HIS A 45 -13.43 31.16 3.42
C HIS A 45 -12.36 30.36 4.17
N ALA A 46 -11.88 30.84 5.32
CA ALA A 46 -10.92 30.10 6.14
C ALA A 46 -11.54 28.80 6.69
N GLN A 47 -12.76 28.87 7.27
CA GLN A 47 -13.50 27.72 7.77
C GLN A 47 -13.75 26.66 6.67
N MET A 48 -14.02 27.09 5.44
CA MET A 48 -14.16 26.18 4.29
C MET A 48 -12.84 25.57 3.82
N GLN A 49 -11.72 26.31 3.90
CA GLN A 49 -10.40 25.76 3.57
C GLN A 49 -9.95 24.74 4.63
N ASP A 50 -10.12 25.02 5.92
CA ASP A 50 -9.81 24.08 7.01
C ASP A 50 -10.61 22.77 6.86
N ALA A 51 -11.88 22.88 6.44
CA ALA A 51 -12.74 21.73 6.13
C ALA A 51 -12.28 20.95 4.88
N ALA A 52 -11.90 21.66 3.80
CA ALA A 52 -11.36 21.03 2.59
C ALA A 52 -10.04 20.32 2.86
N ASP A 53 -9.12 20.94 3.61
CA ASP A 53 -7.82 20.39 4.01
C ASP A 53 -7.99 19.13 4.87
N ALA A 54 -8.94 19.14 5.83
CA ALA A 54 -9.28 17.97 6.64
C ALA A 54 -9.87 16.82 5.78
N GLY A 55 -10.79 17.13 4.86
CA GLY A 55 -11.35 16.17 3.92
C GLY A 55 -10.29 15.55 3.00
N ALA A 56 -9.40 16.39 2.45
CA ALA A 56 -8.30 15.93 1.61
C ALA A 56 -7.34 15.03 2.38
N LEU A 57 -6.95 15.40 3.61
CA LEU A 57 -6.10 14.57 4.47
C LEU A 57 -6.76 13.24 4.85
N ALA A 58 -8.06 13.21 5.15
CA ALA A 58 -8.79 11.99 5.48
C ALA A 58 -8.91 11.04 4.27
N GLY A 59 -9.26 11.58 3.10
CA GLY A 59 -9.25 10.82 1.84
C GLY A 59 -7.86 10.29 1.48
N ALA A 60 -6.84 11.14 1.59
CA ALA A 60 -5.45 10.73 1.37
C ALA A 60 -5.00 9.69 2.40
N GLY A 61 -5.49 9.72 3.65
CA GLY A 61 -5.27 8.66 4.63
C GLY A 61 -5.74 7.29 4.14
N LYS A 62 -6.91 7.22 3.48
CA LYS A 62 -7.43 5.98 2.87
C LYS A 62 -6.58 5.50 1.68
N LEU A 63 -5.87 6.38 0.97
CA LEU A 63 -4.92 5.98 -0.09
C LEU A 63 -3.72 5.17 0.42
N ALA A 64 -3.46 5.13 1.73
CA ALA A 64 -2.44 4.22 2.30
C ALA A 64 -2.83 2.73 2.21
N VAL A 65 -4.08 2.42 1.82
CA VAL A 65 -4.65 1.06 1.67
C VAL A 65 -5.20 0.82 0.25
N ALA A 66 -5.37 1.87 -0.56
CA ALA A 66 -5.93 1.76 -1.91
C ALA A 66 -4.88 1.35 -2.96
N THR A 67 -5.11 0.24 -3.64
CA THR A 67 -4.32 -0.21 -4.80
C THR A 67 -4.86 0.42 -6.09
N TYR A 68 -4.00 0.48 -7.12
CA TYR A 68 -4.38 0.89 -8.48
C TYR A 68 -5.58 0.05 -9.00
N ASN A 69 -6.43 0.64 -9.85
CA ASN A 69 -7.70 0.09 -10.36
C ASN A 69 -8.83 -0.19 -9.33
N GLN A 70 -8.71 0.24 -8.07
CA GLN A 70 -9.81 0.10 -7.08
C GLN A 70 -10.94 1.14 -7.24
N ASN A 71 -12.13 0.79 -6.74
CA ASN A 71 -13.30 1.68 -6.72
C ASN A 71 -13.06 2.87 -5.75
N THR A 72 -12.85 4.07 -6.32
CA THR A 72 -12.56 5.29 -5.54
C THR A 72 -13.71 5.82 -4.69
N ASN A 73 -14.95 5.32 -4.85
CA ASN A 73 -16.15 5.93 -4.24
C ASN A 73 -16.04 6.06 -2.71
N GLY A 74 -15.63 5.01 -2.00
CA GLY A 74 -15.47 5.07 -0.53
C GLY A 74 -14.35 6.01 -0.05
N ILE A 75 -13.40 6.37 -0.93
CA ILE A 75 -12.35 7.37 -0.64
C ILE A 75 -12.93 8.77 -0.81
N ARG A 76 -13.73 8.99 -1.86
CA ARG A 76 -14.45 10.25 -2.11
C ARG A 76 -15.47 10.52 -1.02
N GLU A 77 -16.24 9.51 -0.63
CA GLU A 77 -17.26 9.58 0.41
C GLU A 77 -16.66 9.98 1.76
N VAL A 78 -15.57 9.33 2.19
CA VAL A 78 -14.85 9.71 3.43
C VAL A 78 -14.24 11.11 3.36
N ALA A 79 -13.73 11.52 2.19
CA ALA A 79 -13.20 12.88 2.02
C ALA A 79 -14.29 13.96 2.11
N VAL A 80 -15.44 13.73 1.45
CA VAL A 80 -16.59 14.64 1.48
C VAL A 80 -17.29 14.63 2.84
N SER A 81 -17.46 13.48 3.49
CA SER A 81 -18.06 13.41 4.82
C SER A 81 -17.20 14.16 5.83
N THR A 82 -15.89 13.91 5.85
CA THR A 82 -14.98 14.60 6.79
C THR A 82 -14.94 16.12 6.54
N ALA A 83 -15.03 16.56 5.28
CA ALA A 83 -15.15 17.99 4.97
C ALA A 83 -16.49 18.59 5.46
N MET A 84 -17.60 17.86 5.37
CA MET A 84 -18.89 18.29 5.91
C MET A 84 -18.92 18.27 7.44
N ASP A 85 -18.36 17.25 8.08
CA ASP A 85 -18.29 17.11 9.55
C ASP A 85 -17.42 18.22 10.17
N GLN A 86 -16.36 18.64 9.48
CA GLN A 86 -15.47 19.73 9.89
C GLN A 86 -16.06 21.14 9.62
N LEU A 87 -17.19 21.25 8.91
CA LEU A 87 -17.80 22.53 8.48
C LEU A 87 -18.56 23.26 9.61
N GLY A 88 -17.85 23.57 10.68
CA GLY A 88 -18.40 24.22 11.87
C GLY A 88 -18.59 25.73 11.73
N GLY A 89 -19.82 26.22 11.96
CA GLY A 89 -20.07 27.63 12.30
C GLY A 89 -20.17 28.63 11.14
N LEU A 90 -20.72 28.20 9.99
CA LEU A 90 -21.17 29.09 8.91
C LEU A 90 -22.61 29.62 9.15
N PRO A 91 -23.02 30.74 8.54
CA PRO A 91 -24.41 31.20 8.56
C PRO A 91 -25.34 30.23 7.83
N ALA A 92 -26.54 29.98 8.37
CA ALA A 92 -27.57 29.13 7.73
C ALA A 92 -28.09 29.66 6.36
N SER A 93 -27.67 30.87 5.97
CA SER A 93 -27.92 31.47 4.66
C SER A 93 -26.95 31.04 3.56
N THR A 94 -25.78 30.51 3.93
CA THR A 94 -24.69 30.10 3.04
C THR A 94 -24.73 28.59 2.83
N SER A 95 -24.99 28.14 1.61
CA SER A 95 -25.01 26.72 1.24
C SER A 95 -23.66 26.29 0.65
N VAL A 96 -23.08 25.20 1.18
CA VAL A 96 -21.78 24.65 0.75
C VAL A 96 -21.98 23.26 0.15
N GLN A 97 -21.22 22.94 -0.90
CA GLN A 97 -21.10 21.60 -1.46
C GLN A 97 -19.62 21.24 -1.61
N PHE A 98 -19.24 20.04 -1.17
CA PHE A 98 -17.90 19.48 -1.38
C PHE A 98 -17.97 18.34 -2.40
N ASN A 99 -17.02 18.33 -3.34
CA ASN A 99 -16.74 17.21 -4.24
C ASN A 99 -15.32 16.70 -4.00
N ALA A 100 -15.08 15.41 -4.25
CA ALA A 100 -13.77 14.79 -4.13
C ALA A 100 -13.38 14.01 -5.40
N GLU A 101 -12.15 14.26 -5.86
CA GLU A 101 -11.50 13.56 -6.96
C GLU A 101 -10.27 12.80 -6.45
N VAL A 102 -10.00 11.64 -7.05
CA VAL A 102 -8.96 10.72 -6.59
C VAL A 102 -8.11 10.28 -7.77
N ASP A 103 -6.84 10.68 -7.76
CA ASP A 103 -5.84 10.26 -8.74
C ASP A 103 -4.98 9.14 -8.14
N LEU A 104 -5.33 7.90 -8.46
CA LEU A 104 -4.59 6.71 -8.03
C LEU A 104 -3.18 6.61 -8.65
N SER A 105 -2.91 7.30 -9.76
CA SER A 105 -1.59 7.28 -10.41
C SER A 105 -0.57 8.17 -9.69
N LYS A 106 -1.04 9.30 -9.13
CA LYS A 106 -0.25 10.22 -8.31
C LYS A 106 -0.35 9.94 -6.81
N GLY A 107 -1.38 9.18 -6.38
CA GLY A 107 -1.67 8.98 -4.95
C GLY A 107 -2.24 10.23 -4.29
N ARG A 108 -3.07 10.99 -5.03
CA ARG A 108 -3.62 12.28 -4.62
C ARG A 108 -5.14 12.21 -4.41
N VAL A 109 -5.64 12.90 -3.38
CA VAL A 109 -7.04 13.32 -3.27
C VAL A 109 -7.11 14.83 -3.42
N THR A 110 -8.04 15.30 -4.26
CA THR A 110 -8.40 16.72 -4.39
C THR A 110 -9.81 16.88 -3.83
N VAL A 111 -10.00 17.80 -2.87
CA VAL A 111 -11.32 18.21 -2.38
C VAL A 111 -11.58 19.64 -2.83
N THR A 112 -12.71 19.85 -3.50
CA THR A 112 -13.18 21.16 -3.96
C THR A 112 -14.47 21.50 -3.24
N GLY A 113 -14.48 22.61 -2.50
CA GLY A 113 -15.66 23.18 -1.88
C GLY A 113 -16.17 24.38 -2.66
N ILE A 114 -17.46 24.40 -3.00
CA ILE A 114 -18.14 25.55 -3.62
C ILE A 114 -19.23 26.01 -2.66
N ALA A 115 -19.32 27.32 -2.41
CA ALA A 115 -20.32 27.91 -1.55
C ALA A 115 -20.95 29.17 -2.16
N ASP A 116 -22.28 29.24 -2.12
CA ASP A 116 -23.03 30.42 -2.52
C ASP A 116 -23.32 31.28 -1.28
N ARG A 117 -22.47 32.28 -1.05
CA ARG A 117 -22.55 33.18 0.09
C ARG A 117 -23.58 34.26 -0.13
N LYS A 118 -24.51 34.40 0.82
CA LYS A 118 -25.47 35.51 0.88
C LYS A 118 -24.93 36.61 1.81
N PRO A 119 -25.08 37.89 1.46
CA PRO A 119 -24.53 38.99 2.24
C PRO A 119 -25.26 39.14 3.57
N LEU A 120 -24.51 39.42 4.64
CA LEU A 120 -25.05 39.49 6.01
C LEU A 120 -26.00 40.68 6.18
N MET A 121 -25.71 41.81 5.54
CA MET A 121 -26.47 43.07 5.70
C MET A 121 -27.49 43.35 4.57
N GLY A 122 -27.56 42.49 3.54
CA GLY A 122 -28.59 42.53 2.49
C GLY A 122 -28.62 43.78 1.57
N PHE A 123 -27.75 44.77 1.78
CA PHE A 123 -27.79 46.04 1.06
C PHE A 123 -27.06 45.96 -0.29
N MET A 124 -27.79 46.20 -1.38
CA MET A 124 -27.26 46.38 -2.74
C MET A 124 -26.39 45.20 -3.25
N ASP A 125 -26.72 43.96 -2.83
CA ASP A 125 -25.98 42.70 -3.13
C ASP A 125 -24.48 42.72 -2.71
N ILE A 126 -24.02 43.72 -1.95
CA ILE A 126 -22.62 43.84 -1.50
C ILE A 126 -22.29 42.68 -0.55
N GLY A 127 -21.33 41.84 -0.95
CA GLY A 127 -20.91 40.64 -0.19
C GLY A 127 -21.51 39.33 -0.69
N LYS A 128 -22.43 39.36 -1.66
CA LYS A 128 -22.86 38.17 -2.40
C LYS A 128 -21.70 37.68 -3.26
N ALA A 129 -21.26 36.46 -3.02
CA ALA A 129 -20.12 35.88 -3.72
C ALA A 129 -20.30 34.36 -3.84
N GLN A 130 -19.87 33.80 -4.97
CA GLN A 130 -19.53 32.39 -5.01
C GLN A 130 -18.09 32.25 -4.51
N MET A 131 -17.87 31.37 -3.55
CA MET A 131 -16.57 31.06 -2.99
C MET A 131 -16.17 29.65 -3.41
N THR A 132 -14.92 29.47 -3.80
CA THR A 132 -14.36 28.17 -4.17
C THR A 132 -13.07 27.94 -3.42
N VAL A 133 -13.02 26.88 -2.61
CA VAL A 133 -11.83 26.38 -1.93
C VAL A 133 -11.37 25.09 -2.59
N VAL A 134 -10.05 24.88 -2.64
CA VAL A 134 -9.45 23.65 -3.15
C VAL A 134 -8.36 23.21 -2.19
N ALA A 135 -8.38 21.94 -1.83
CA ALA A 135 -7.35 21.28 -1.04
C ALA A 135 -6.85 20.05 -1.78
N GLN A 136 -5.53 19.84 -1.81
CA GLN A 136 -4.92 18.64 -2.37
C GLN A 136 -4.03 17.98 -1.31
N ALA A 137 -4.19 16.67 -1.15
CA ALA A 137 -3.35 15.87 -0.27
C ALA A 137 -2.80 14.66 -1.03
N GLU A 138 -1.48 14.54 -1.03
CA GLU A 138 -0.77 13.40 -1.63
C GLU A 138 -0.25 12.48 -0.55
N ASN A 139 -0.41 11.18 -0.77
CA ASN A 139 0.22 10.15 0.04
C ASN A 139 1.78 10.31 -0.16
N LEU A 140 2.60 10.81 0.84
CA LEU A 140 4.09 11.03 0.86
C LEU A 140 5.10 10.36 1.94
N GLN A 141 4.75 9.37 2.81
CA GLN A 141 5.54 8.21 3.38
C GLN A 141 4.78 6.82 3.59
N LYS A 142 4.89 5.76 2.74
CA LYS A 142 4.08 4.48 2.68
C LYS A 142 4.88 3.28 3.22
N VAL A 143 4.29 2.46 4.08
CA VAL A 143 4.88 1.17 4.52
C VAL A 143 4.79 0.13 3.39
N PRO A 144 5.92 -0.44 2.90
CA PRO A 144 5.96 -1.30 1.72
C PRO A 144 5.21 -2.62 1.92
N LEU A 145 4.46 -3.08 0.91
CA LEU A 145 3.72 -4.34 1.00
C LEU A 145 4.64 -5.53 0.71
N CYS A 146 5.10 -6.20 1.77
CA CYS A 146 6.11 -7.26 1.66
C CYS A 146 5.53 -8.67 1.78
N VAL A 147 4.36 -8.83 2.41
CA VAL A 147 3.56 -10.06 2.37
C VAL A 147 2.13 -9.73 2.00
N LEU A 148 1.61 -10.40 0.96
CA LEU A 148 0.21 -10.40 0.57
C LEU A 148 -0.28 -11.84 0.50
N GLN A 149 -1.10 -12.25 1.46
CA GLN A 149 -1.86 -13.49 1.37
C GLN A 149 -3.13 -13.23 0.56
N THR A 150 -3.31 -13.95 -0.55
CA THR A 150 -4.41 -13.78 -1.50
C THR A 150 -5.48 -14.87 -1.36
N GLN A 151 -6.75 -14.53 -1.62
CA GLN A 151 -7.89 -15.45 -1.55
C GLN A 151 -8.12 -16.01 -0.13
N ASP A 152 -8.83 -17.14 -0.02
CA ASP A 152 -9.28 -17.83 1.19
C ASP A 152 -8.21 -18.68 1.91
N GLY A 153 -6.96 -18.71 1.43
CA GLY A 153 -5.96 -19.66 1.91
C GLY A 153 -5.32 -19.38 3.29
N GLY A 154 -5.42 -18.15 3.81
CA GLY A 154 -4.98 -17.77 5.16
C GLY A 154 -3.46 -17.71 5.39
N LEU A 155 -3.07 -17.05 6.49
CA LEU A 155 -1.67 -16.96 6.96
C LEU A 155 -1.57 -17.60 8.35
N SER A 156 -0.68 -18.57 8.51
CA SER A 156 -0.54 -19.37 9.73
C SER A 156 0.89 -19.39 10.25
N VAL A 157 1.07 -19.11 11.54
CA VAL A 157 2.37 -19.12 12.24
C VAL A 157 2.21 -19.87 13.56
N ALA A 158 3.02 -20.91 13.79
CA ALA A 158 2.84 -21.86 14.89
C ALA A 158 4.14 -22.18 15.65
N ASN A 159 4.01 -22.94 16.75
CA ASN A 159 5.11 -23.32 17.66
C ASN A 159 5.77 -22.07 18.28
N THR A 160 7.04 -21.80 17.98
CA THR A 160 7.78 -20.58 18.34
C THR A 160 8.22 -19.77 17.11
N ALA A 161 7.66 -20.07 15.93
CA ALA A 161 8.06 -19.47 14.66
C ALA A 161 7.82 -17.95 14.61
N ILE A 162 8.70 -17.24 13.91
CA ILE A 162 8.69 -15.77 13.82
C ILE A 162 8.69 -15.34 12.35
N ILE A 163 7.75 -14.47 11.98
CA ILE A 163 7.91 -13.61 10.80
C ILE A 163 8.51 -12.28 11.27
N ARG A 164 9.68 -11.91 10.76
CA ARG A 164 10.36 -10.65 11.07
C ARG A 164 10.48 -9.79 9.81
N ALA A 165 9.60 -8.81 9.68
CA ALA A 165 9.48 -7.90 8.55
C ALA A 165 9.55 -6.42 8.99
N PRO A 166 10.69 -5.95 9.55
CA PRO A 166 10.85 -4.57 10.00
C PRO A 166 10.76 -3.60 8.82
N GLY A 167 10.03 -2.49 8.98
CA GLY A 167 9.81 -1.53 7.90
C GLY A 167 8.96 -2.09 6.75
N CYS A 168 8.10 -3.07 7.01
CA CYS A 168 7.24 -3.75 6.04
C CYS A 168 5.78 -3.87 6.52
N ALA A 169 4.86 -4.00 5.57
CA ALA A 169 3.46 -4.29 5.77
C ALA A 169 3.13 -5.73 5.36
N ILE A 170 2.31 -6.38 6.19
CA ILE A 170 1.75 -7.71 6.00
C ILE A 170 0.24 -7.55 5.87
N HIS A 171 -0.31 -8.02 4.75
CA HIS A 171 -1.74 -8.03 4.47
C HIS A 171 -2.22 -9.46 4.18
N ALA A 172 -3.41 -9.81 4.67
CA ALA A 172 -4.09 -11.05 4.35
C ALA A 172 -5.54 -10.80 3.90
N ASN A 173 -5.93 -11.39 2.77
CA ASN A 173 -7.31 -11.38 2.29
C ASN A 173 -8.22 -12.33 3.10
N HIS A 174 -7.64 -13.18 3.94
CA HIS A 174 -8.33 -14.05 4.90
C HIS A 174 -7.73 -13.87 6.30
N ASP A 175 -8.03 -14.78 7.23
CA ASP A 175 -7.52 -14.77 8.61
C ASP A 175 -5.98 -14.87 8.71
N ILE A 176 -5.41 -14.14 9.67
CA ILE A 176 -4.05 -14.33 10.22
C ILE A 176 -4.18 -15.10 11.54
N ASN A 177 -3.53 -16.26 11.63
CA ASN A 177 -3.56 -17.13 12.80
C ASN A 177 -2.14 -17.35 13.35
N VAL A 178 -1.81 -16.65 14.43
CA VAL A 178 -0.58 -16.86 15.21
C VAL A 178 -0.93 -17.72 16.43
N THR A 179 -0.19 -18.80 16.67
CA THR A 179 -0.56 -19.83 17.66
C THR A 179 0.63 -20.27 18.53
N ALA A 180 0.33 -20.83 19.70
CA ALA A 180 1.32 -21.15 20.74
C ALA A 180 2.16 -19.91 21.13
N SER A 181 3.48 -19.96 20.95
CA SER A 181 4.42 -18.87 21.28
C SER A 181 5.02 -18.21 20.03
N ALA A 182 4.39 -18.39 18.86
CA ALA A 182 4.78 -17.74 17.62
C ALA A 182 4.53 -16.22 17.66
N MET A 183 5.17 -15.48 16.75
CA MET A 183 5.01 -14.02 16.65
C MET A 183 5.16 -13.51 15.22
N ILE A 184 4.45 -12.42 14.89
CA ILE A 184 4.71 -11.61 13.70
C ILE A 184 5.19 -10.22 14.15
N GLU A 185 6.40 -9.83 13.74
CA GLU A 185 6.96 -8.49 13.91
C GLU A 185 6.98 -7.75 12.56
N ALA A 186 6.27 -6.64 12.44
CA ALA A 186 6.28 -5.78 11.25
C ALA A 186 5.94 -4.32 11.60
N ASP A 187 5.87 -3.42 10.61
CA ASP A 187 5.41 -2.04 10.84
C ASP A 187 3.88 -1.93 10.76
N ARG A 188 3.26 -2.77 9.92
CA ARG A 188 1.80 -2.81 9.73
C ARG A 188 1.31 -4.23 9.49
N ILE A 189 0.42 -4.73 10.34
CA ILE A 189 -0.19 -6.05 10.24
C ILE A 189 -1.71 -5.87 10.12
N GLN A 190 -2.32 -6.47 9.09
CA GLN A 190 -3.75 -6.34 8.83
C GLN A 190 -4.32 -7.55 8.09
N ALA A 191 -5.56 -7.91 8.40
CA ALA A 191 -6.34 -8.95 7.74
C ALA A 191 -7.71 -8.42 7.33
N ALA A 192 -8.25 -8.88 6.20
CA ALA A 192 -9.66 -8.72 5.87
C ALA A 192 -10.54 -9.66 6.70
N GLY A 193 -10.00 -10.84 7.03
CA GLY A 193 -10.52 -11.69 8.10
C GLY A 193 -10.11 -11.18 9.49
N LYS A 194 -9.95 -12.13 10.41
CA LYS A 194 -9.50 -11.91 11.80
C LYS A 194 -7.98 -11.96 11.93
N VAL A 195 -7.44 -11.25 12.91
CA VAL A 195 -6.07 -11.43 13.39
C VAL A 195 -6.13 -12.08 14.77
N ASN A 196 -5.63 -13.31 14.88
CA ASN A 196 -5.56 -14.09 16.11
C ASN A 196 -4.10 -14.23 16.56
N GLY A 197 -3.85 -14.10 17.87
CA GLY A 197 -2.54 -14.34 18.49
C GLY A 197 -1.56 -13.15 18.48
N VAL A 198 -0.29 -13.43 18.75
CA VAL A 198 0.73 -12.41 19.06
C VAL A 198 1.25 -11.71 17.81
N THR A 199 0.95 -10.42 17.71
CA THR A 199 1.37 -9.55 16.60
C THR A 199 1.93 -8.24 17.15
N LYS A 200 2.98 -7.72 16.51
CA LYS A 200 3.73 -6.52 16.93
C LYS A 200 3.94 -5.60 15.72
N PRO A 201 3.26 -4.44 15.64
CA PRO A 201 2.18 -4.00 16.52
C PRO A 201 0.94 -4.91 16.41
N MET A 202 0.00 -4.76 17.34
CA MET A 202 -1.27 -5.51 17.30
C MET A 202 -1.96 -5.35 15.94
N GLY A 203 -2.21 -6.46 15.26
CA GLY A 203 -2.74 -6.46 13.90
C GLY A 203 -4.23 -6.14 13.84
N ASN A 204 -4.65 -5.46 12.77
CA ASN A 204 -6.02 -5.00 12.58
C ASN A 204 -6.85 -6.00 11.76
N SER A 205 -8.09 -6.26 12.18
CA SER A 205 -9.05 -7.12 11.45
C SER A 205 -10.03 -6.27 10.63
N GLY A 206 -10.69 -6.87 9.62
CA GLY A 206 -11.72 -6.19 8.82
C GLY A 206 -11.17 -5.17 7.80
N ALA A 207 -9.94 -5.35 7.32
CA ALA A 207 -9.43 -4.58 6.18
C ALA A 207 -10.18 -4.91 4.87
N MET A 208 -10.05 -4.06 3.85
CA MET A 208 -10.48 -4.40 2.49
C MET A 208 -9.48 -5.38 1.86
N THR A 209 -9.96 -6.38 1.13
CA THR A 209 -9.09 -7.33 0.41
C THR A 209 -8.30 -6.65 -0.70
N ILE A 210 -7.04 -7.06 -0.89
CA ILE A 210 -6.18 -6.59 -1.98
C ILE A 210 -6.26 -7.58 -3.14
N SER A 211 -6.67 -7.11 -4.32
CA SER A 211 -6.65 -7.87 -5.57
C SER A 211 -5.22 -8.32 -5.93
N ASP A 212 -5.07 -9.48 -6.58
CA ASP A 212 -3.78 -9.93 -7.12
C ASP A 212 -3.19 -8.84 -8.04
N PRO A 213 -2.04 -8.22 -7.70
CA PRO A 213 -1.50 -7.09 -8.47
C PRO A 213 -0.89 -7.52 -9.81
N PHE A 214 -0.84 -8.82 -10.11
CA PHE A 214 -0.18 -9.38 -11.28
C PHE A 214 -1.11 -10.26 -12.14
N THR A 215 -2.45 -10.10 -12.04
CA THR A 215 -3.45 -10.89 -12.81
C THR A 215 -3.10 -11.05 -14.29
N ASP A 216 -2.66 -9.96 -14.90
CA ASP A 216 -2.54 -9.81 -16.35
C ASP A 216 -1.17 -10.32 -16.88
N MET A 217 -0.30 -10.80 -15.98
CA MET A 217 1.00 -11.37 -16.33
C MET A 217 0.85 -12.71 -17.06
N ASP A 218 1.45 -12.84 -18.24
CA ASP A 218 1.50 -14.12 -18.94
C ASP A 218 2.56 -15.05 -18.32
N LEU A 219 2.09 -16.16 -17.75
CA LEU A 219 2.89 -17.16 -17.05
C LEU A 219 3.16 -18.40 -17.91
N LYS A 220 2.72 -18.42 -19.17
CA LYS A 220 2.89 -19.56 -20.07
C LYS A 220 4.37 -19.79 -20.41
N PRO A 221 4.81 -21.05 -20.58
CA PRO A 221 6.13 -21.35 -21.11
C PRO A 221 6.20 -21.03 -22.62
N PRO A 222 7.36 -20.57 -23.13
CA PRO A 222 7.54 -20.22 -24.54
C PRO A 222 7.53 -21.46 -25.46
N LEU A 223 7.78 -22.64 -24.90
CA LEU A 223 7.78 -23.93 -25.59
C LEU A 223 7.12 -24.99 -24.68
N PRO A 224 6.35 -25.94 -25.22
CA PRO A 224 5.88 -27.09 -24.46
C PRO A 224 7.05 -28.04 -24.17
N CYS A 225 6.95 -28.81 -23.08
CA CYS A 225 7.75 -30.03 -22.96
C CYS A 225 7.24 -31.04 -23.99
N LEU A 226 8.04 -31.31 -25.02
CA LEU A 226 7.81 -32.42 -25.94
C LEU A 226 7.90 -33.74 -25.16
N PRO A 227 7.04 -34.74 -25.45
CA PRO A 227 6.92 -35.95 -24.65
C PRO A 227 8.08 -36.92 -24.88
N LEU A 228 9.23 -36.61 -24.28
CA LEU A 228 10.28 -37.57 -23.95
C LEU A 228 10.07 -38.06 -22.51
N SER A 229 10.46 -39.30 -22.24
CA SER A 229 10.34 -39.91 -20.91
C SER A 229 11.07 -39.06 -19.85
N VAL A 230 10.32 -38.45 -18.93
CA VAL A 230 10.87 -37.59 -17.85
C VAL A 230 11.94 -38.35 -17.10
N ARG A 231 13.16 -37.82 -17.09
CA ARG A 231 14.31 -38.43 -16.43
C ARG A 231 14.46 -37.86 -15.02
N LEU A 232 15.00 -38.67 -14.12
CA LEU A 232 15.51 -38.19 -12.83
C LEU A 232 17.00 -37.90 -13.00
N GLN A 233 17.39 -36.62 -13.02
CA GLN A 233 18.78 -36.21 -13.03
C GLN A 233 19.24 -36.01 -11.59
N VAL A 234 20.10 -36.91 -11.11
CA VAL A 234 20.66 -36.83 -9.74
C VAL A 234 22.04 -36.20 -9.77
N ILE A 235 22.16 -34.98 -9.25
CA ILE A 235 23.43 -34.26 -9.10
C ILE A 235 23.92 -34.50 -7.67
N SER A 236 24.88 -35.42 -7.50
CA SER A 236 25.41 -35.85 -6.19
C SER A 236 26.85 -35.41 -5.91
N LEU A 237 27.57 -35.00 -6.95
CA LEU A 237 28.94 -34.47 -6.93
C LEU A 237 29.13 -33.56 -8.16
N GLY A 238 29.98 -32.55 -8.06
CA GLY A 238 30.24 -31.59 -9.15
C GLY A 238 29.14 -30.54 -9.31
N THR A 239 29.22 -29.74 -10.38
CA THR A 239 28.32 -28.61 -10.65
C THR A 239 27.63 -28.78 -12.00
N LEU A 240 26.30 -28.80 -11.99
CA LEU A 240 25.47 -28.64 -13.18
C LEU A 240 25.23 -27.15 -13.43
N TYR A 241 25.75 -26.63 -14.55
CA TYR A 241 25.42 -25.30 -15.05
C TYR A 241 24.18 -25.42 -15.94
N LEU A 242 23.04 -24.91 -15.46
CA LEU A 242 21.76 -25.00 -16.14
C LEU A 242 21.50 -23.69 -16.91
N PRO A 243 21.39 -23.71 -18.25
CA PRO A 243 20.99 -22.54 -19.02
C PRO A 243 19.51 -22.21 -18.79
N PRO A 244 19.07 -20.97 -19.06
CA PRO A 244 17.65 -20.64 -19.10
C PRO A 244 16.93 -21.41 -20.22
N GLY A 245 15.65 -21.67 -20.05
CA GLY A 245 14.84 -22.50 -20.95
C GLY A 245 13.74 -23.27 -20.22
N VAL A 246 13.27 -24.36 -20.86
CA VAL A 246 12.21 -25.23 -20.31
C VAL A 246 12.83 -26.53 -19.82
N HIS A 247 12.61 -26.85 -18.55
CA HIS A 247 13.23 -27.97 -17.84
C HIS A 247 12.20 -29.07 -17.59
N CYS A 248 12.25 -30.11 -18.43
CA CYS A 248 11.29 -31.22 -18.43
C CYS A 248 11.70 -32.39 -17.54
N ASP A 249 12.98 -32.49 -17.17
CA ASP A 249 13.51 -33.53 -16.29
C ASP A 249 13.40 -33.15 -14.81
N THR A 250 13.25 -34.15 -13.94
CA THR A 250 13.23 -33.97 -12.48
C THR A 250 14.67 -33.79 -11.99
N LEU A 251 14.97 -32.65 -11.39
CA LEU A 251 16.32 -32.38 -10.86
C LEU A 251 16.37 -32.69 -9.37
N LEU A 252 17.22 -33.63 -8.96
CA LEU A 252 17.53 -33.94 -7.57
C LEU A 252 18.98 -33.56 -7.27
N ILE A 253 19.17 -32.48 -6.52
CA ILE A 253 20.48 -32.01 -6.06
C ILE A 253 20.68 -32.58 -4.66
N ASN A 254 21.68 -33.44 -4.46
CA ASN A 254 21.95 -34.07 -3.16
C ASN A 254 23.45 -34.19 -2.85
N LYS A 255 23.77 -34.68 -1.65
CA LYS A 255 25.16 -34.88 -1.17
C LYS A 255 26.02 -33.64 -1.37
N ALA A 256 27.03 -33.66 -2.26
CA ALA A 256 27.90 -32.52 -2.55
C ALA A 256 27.67 -31.95 -3.96
N GLY A 257 26.55 -32.29 -4.60
CA GLY A 257 26.15 -31.80 -5.90
C GLY A 257 25.68 -30.35 -5.86
N LYS A 258 25.93 -29.63 -6.96
CA LYS A 258 25.59 -28.21 -7.09
C LYS A 258 24.81 -27.94 -8.37
N LEU A 259 23.78 -27.12 -8.28
CA LEU A 259 23.09 -26.50 -9.40
C LEU A 259 23.46 -25.02 -9.45
N HIS A 260 23.94 -24.58 -10.61
CA HIS A 260 24.15 -23.17 -10.91
C HIS A 260 23.23 -22.75 -12.06
N LEU A 261 22.25 -21.91 -11.74
CA LEU A 261 21.32 -21.32 -12.70
C LEU A 261 22.03 -20.15 -13.40
N LEU A 262 22.23 -20.25 -14.71
CA LEU A 262 22.75 -19.16 -15.54
C LEU A 262 21.66 -18.09 -15.74
N PRO A 263 22.01 -16.79 -15.84
CA PRO A 263 21.02 -15.71 -15.89
C PRO A 263 19.90 -15.91 -16.93
N GLY A 264 18.64 -15.92 -16.48
CA GLY A 264 17.47 -15.98 -17.37
C GLY A 264 16.21 -16.61 -16.76
N GLU A 265 15.32 -17.06 -17.64
CA GLU A 265 14.01 -17.64 -17.30
C GLU A 265 14.10 -19.17 -17.28
N HIS A 266 13.84 -19.80 -16.12
CA HIS A 266 13.88 -21.25 -15.94
C HIS A 266 12.46 -21.78 -15.70
N TYR A 267 11.87 -22.38 -16.73
CA TYR A 267 10.53 -22.93 -16.68
C TYR A 267 10.58 -24.41 -16.23
N PHE A 268 10.32 -24.65 -14.95
CA PHE A 268 10.31 -25.99 -14.35
C PHE A 268 8.98 -26.70 -14.61
N MET A 269 9.04 -27.69 -15.50
CA MET A 269 7.93 -28.57 -15.89
C MET A 269 8.03 -29.96 -15.24
N SER A 270 9.03 -30.16 -14.39
CA SER A 270 9.20 -31.28 -13.47
C SER A 270 9.70 -30.77 -12.10
N PRO A 271 9.61 -31.56 -11.02
CA PRO A 271 10.00 -31.10 -9.68
C PRO A 271 11.48 -30.74 -9.54
N LEU A 272 11.76 -29.79 -8.65
CA LEU A 272 13.11 -29.39 -8.25
C LEU A 272 13.36 -29.77 -6.78
N GLN A 273 14.17 -30.78 -6.54
CA GLN A 273 14.42 -31.33 -5.20
C GLN A 273 15.84 -31.04 -4.74
N LEU A 274 15.98 -30.61 -3.50
CA LEU A 274 17.26 -30.35 -2.85
C LEU A 274 17.31 -31.09 -1.50
N ALA A 275 18.39 -31.86 -1.29
CA ALA A 275 18.59 -32.70 -0.10
C ALA A 275 20.09 -32.82 0.26
N GLY A 276 20.42 -33.56 1.32
CA GLY A 276 21.79 -33.70 1.81
C GLY A 276 22.41 -32.35 2.17
N THR A 277 23.58 -32.07 1.59
CA THR A 277 24.28 -30.77 1.63
C THR A 277 24.41 -30.18 0.22
N GLY A 278 23.43 -30.46 -0.65
CA GLY A 278 23.41 -29.96 -2.02
C GLY A 278 23.31 -28.43 -2.07
N GLN A 279 23.72 -27.80 -3.17
CA GLN A 279 23.71 -26.34 -3.32
C GLN A 279 22.92 -25.89 -4.55
N ILE A 280 22.06 -24.88 -4.43
CA ILE A 280 21.42 -24.16 -5.54
C ILE A 280 21.86 -22.69 -5.51
N THR A 281 22.43 -22.23 -6.62
CA THR A 281 22.92 -20.85 -6.78
C THR A 281 22.47 -20.25 -8.11
N GLY A 282 22.35 -18.92 -8.16
CA GLY A 282 22.02 -18.18 -9.38
C GLY A 282 21.92 -16.68 -9.10
N ASP A 283 22.13 -15.87 -10.13
CA ASP A 283 21.95 -14.42 -10.07
C ASP A 283 21.29 -13.94 -11.36
N ASP A 284 20.37 -12.97 -11.27
CA ASP A 284 19.52 -12.55 -12.41
C ASP A 284 18.70 -13.73 -12.99
N VAL A 285 17.98 -14.47 -12.14
CA VAL A 285 17.19 -15.66 -12.51
C VAL A 285 15.73 -15.58 -12.04
N VAL A 286 14.82 -16.23 -12.77
CA VAL A 286 13.45 -16.53 -12.29
C VAL A 286 13.13 -18.01 -12.50
N LEU A 287 12.56 -18.64 -11.49
CA LEU A 287 12.14 -20.04 -11.48
C LEU A 287 10.61 -20.10 -11.60
N ILE A 288 10.11 -20.59 -12.73
CA ILE A 288 8.68 -20.57 -13.10
C ILE A 288 8.16 -22.01 -13.09
N PHE A 289 7.32 -22.37 -12.12
CA PHE A 289 6.83 -23.73 -11.92
C PHE A 289 5.46 -23.93 -12.57
N GLY A 290 5.42 -24.86 -13.54
CA GLY A 290 4.20 -25.24 -14.24
C GLY A 290 3.20 -26.01 -13.39
N SER A 291 2.06 -26.36 -13.99
CA SER A 291 0.95 -27.08 -13.35
C SER A 291 1.40 -28.33 -12.60
N GLY A 292 1.04 -28.43 -11.32
CA GLY A 292 1.39 -29.57 -10.46
C GLY A 292 2.89 -29.72 -10.16
N LYS A 293 3.74 -28.72 -10.46
CA LYS A 293 5.19 -28.76 -10.23
C LYS A 293 5.55 -27.89 -9.04
N LYS A 294 6.62 -28.28 -8.32
CA LYS A 294 7.07 -27.57 -7.12
C LYS A 294 8.57 -27.73 -6.89
N PHE A 295 9.09 -26.95 -5.94
CA PHE A 295 10.34 -27.29 -5.26
C PHE A 295 10.10 -27.85 -3.86
N ASP A 296 11.04 -28.67 -3.40
CA ASP A 296 11.18 -29.09 -2.01
C ASP A 296 12.66 -28.91 -1.60
N PHE A 297 12.93 -28.00 -0.65
CA PHE A 297 14.28 -27.70 -0.16
C PHE A 297 14.49 -28.30 1.24
N ALA A 298 15.09 -29.49 1.31
CA ALA A 298 15.16 -30.30 2.53
C ALA A 298 16.58 -30.45 3.12
N GLU A 299 16.65 -31.06 4.30
CA GLU A 299 17.88 -31.40 5.02
C GLU A 299 18.80 -30.19 5.24
N LYS A 300 20.07 -30.24 4.80
CA LYS A 300 21.04 -29.13 4.87
C LYS A 300 21.34 -28.57 3.47
N GLY A 301 20.33 -28.57 2.60
CA GLY A 301 20.37 -28.00 1.25
C GLY A 301 20.52 -26.47 1.26
N GLU A 302 21.57 -25.98 0.60
CA GLU A 302 21.96 -24.56 0.62
C GLU A 302 21.37 -23.82 -0.59
N VAL A 303 20.72 -22.67 -0.37
CA VAL A 303 20.07 -21.90 -1.44
C VAL A 303 20.45 -20.43 -1.36
N ARG A 304 21.02 -19.91 -2.45
CA ARG A 304 21.42 -18.50 -2.59
C ARG A 304 21.14 -18.00 -4.01
N ILE A 305 19.97 -17.38 -4.20
CA ILE A 305 19.46 -16.95 -5.51
C ILE A 305 18.96 -15.49 -5.51
N SER A 306 19.06 -14.82 -6.67
CA SER A 306 18.52 -13.45 -6.88
C SER A 306 17.63 -13.38 -8.13
N ALA A 307 16.56 -12.58 -8.02
CA ALA A 307 15.55 -12.39 -9.05
C ALA A 307 16.09 -11.77 -10.34
N ARG A 308 15.33 -11.92 -11.43
CA ARG A 308 15.57 -11.21 -12.69
C ARG A 308 15.71 -9.71 -12.45
N LYS A 309 16.75 -9.11 -13.01
CA LYS A 309 17.07 -7.69 -12.99
C LYS A 309 16.48 -6.96 -14.19
N SER A 310 16.12 -7.70 -15.25
CA SER A 310 15.57 -7.19 -16.51
C SER A 310 14.64 -8.20 -17.20
N GLY A 311 13.80 -7.70 -18.12
CA GLY A 311 12.81 -8.47 -18.88
C GLY A 311 11.40 -8.42 -18.27
N LYS A 312 10.44 -9.15 -18.86
CA LYS A 312 9.03 -9.21 -18.43
C LYS A 312 8.83 -9.64 -16.96
N PHE A 313 9.74 -10.45 -16.43
CA PHE A 313 9.72 -10.93 -15.04
C PHE A 313 10.72 -10.20 -14.13
N ALA A 314 11.15 -8.99 -14.48
CA ALA A 314 12.05 -8.22 -13.63
C ALA A 314 11.47 -8.01 -12.22
N GLY A 315 12.25 -8.35 -11.19
CA GLY A 315 11.85 -8.36 -9.79
C GLY A 315 11.33 -9.70 -9.26
N PHE A 316 11.03 -10.67 -10.12
CA PHE A 316 10.53 -11.99 -9.71
C PHE A 316 11.64 -13.03 -9.60
N LEU A 317 11.55 -13.83 -8.53
CA LEU A 317 12.46 -14.92 -8.20
C LEU A 317 11.82 -16.29 -8.42
N ILE A 318 10.59 -16.44 -7.91
CA ILE A 318 9.79 -17.67 -7.97
C ILE A 318 8.40 -17.29 -8.46
N ILE A 319 7.89 -18.02 -9.45
CA ILE A 319 6.56 -17.85 -10.04
C ILE A 319 5.90 -19.23 -10.14
N THR A 320 4.58 -19.33 -9.96
CA THR A 320 3.80 -20.50 -10.42
C THR A 320 2.80 -20.13 -11.51
N THR A 321 2.48 -21.06 -12.41
CA THR A 321 1.29 -20.92 -13.26
C THR A 321 0.01 -20.85 -12.41
N ARG A 322 -1.05 -20.21 -12.92
CA ARG A 322 -2.28 -19.98 -12.12
C ARG A 322 -3.03 -21.26 -11.77
N ASP A 323 -2.87 -22.32 -12.54
CA ASP A 323 -3.47 -23.63 -12.28
C ASP A 323 -2.67 -24.50 -11.29
N ASN A 324 -1.51 -24.02 -10.83
CA ASN A 324 -0.68 -24.72 -9.87
C ASN A 324 -1.13 -24.43 -8.42
N THR A 325 -1.60 -25.48 -7.75
CA THR A 325 -2.10 -25.47 -6.36
C THR A 325 -1.18 -26.21 -5.37
N GLN A 326 0.07 -26.49 -5.75
CA GLN A 326 0.99 -27.28 -4.93
C GLN A 326 1.48 -26.55 -3.67
N LYS A 327 1.94 -27.33 -2.68
CA LYS A 327 2.68 -26.85 -1.52
C LYS A 327 4.18 -26.85 -1.83
N PHE A 328 4.80 -25.67 -1.78
CA PHE A 328 6.22 -25.43 -1.95
C PHE A 328 6.90 -25.44 -0.57
N THR A 329 7.89 -26.31 -0.37
CA THR A 329 8.45 -26.54 0.99
C THR A 329 9.88 -26.03 1.15
N ILE A 330 10.10 -25.26 2.21
CA ILE A 330 11.43 -24.88 2.72
C ILE A 330 11.62 -25.54 4.08
N LYS A 331 12.41 -26.61 4.10
CA LYS A 331 12.72 -27.40 5.31
C LYS A 331 14.19 -27.34 5.73
N SER A 332 15.04 -26.69 4.93
CA SER A 332 16.43 -26.44 5.28
C SER A 332 16.66 -25.05 5.90
N ASP A 333 17.47 -25.03 6.94
CA ASP A 333 18.02 -23.86 7.64
C ASP A 333 19.13 -23.15 6.86
N ARG A 334 19.50 -23.63 5.66
CA ARG A 334 20.57 -23.05 4.81
C ARG A 334 20.05 -22.28 3.59
N VAL A 335 18.79 -21.84 3.63
CA VAL A 335 18.18 -20.98 2.61
C VAL A 335 18.44 -19.51 2.96
N SER A 336 19.69 -19.06 2.75
CA SER A 336 20.16 -17.78 3.28
C SER A 336 19.71 -16.58 2.45
N GLN A 337 19.57 -16.72 1.13
CA GLN A 337 19.18 -15.63 0.22
C GLN A 337 18.10 -16.07 -0.78
N LEU A 338 16.94 -15.41 -0.69
CA LEU A 338 15.84 -15.45 -1.66
C LEU A 338 15.50 -14.00 -2.04
N LEU A 339 16.39 -13.36 -2.82
CA LEU A 339 16.28 -11.93 -3.12
C LEU A 339 15.29 -11.69 -4.27
N GLY A 340 14.11 -11.15 -3.97
CA GLY A 340 13.09 -10.78 -4.95
C GLY A 340 11.65 -11.13 -4.55
N THR A 341 10.75 -11.12 -5.53
CA THR A 341 9.33 -11.48 -5.35
C THR A 341 9.10 -12.98 -5.60
N ILE A 342 8.44 -13.62 -4.64
CA ILE A 342 7.83 -14.95 -4.74
C ILE A 342 6.34 -14.75 -5.04
N TYR A 343 5.88 -15.24 -6.19
CA TYR A 343 4.50 -15.07 -6.68
C TYR A 343 3.85 -16.41 -6.98
N ILE A 344 3.05 -16.91 -6.04
CA ILE A 344 2.43 -18.24 -6.09
C ILE A 344 0.90 -18.14 -5.83
N PRO A 345 0.14 -17.45 -6.70
CA PRO A 345 -1.20 -16.91 -6.38
C PRO A 345 -2.27 -17.94 -6.03
N ASN A 346 -2.07 -19.22 -6.36
CA ASN A 346 -2.98 -20.33 -6.06
C ASN A 346 -2.33 -21.46 -5.24
N ALA A 347 -1.08 -21.28 -4.80
CA ALA A 347 -0.26 -22.28 -4.13
C ALA A 347 0.14 -21.87 -2.71
N GLU A 348 0.63 -22.83 -1.94
CA GLU A 348 1.08 -22.64 -0.55
C GLU A 348 2.60 -22.54 -0.48
N LEU A 349 3.13 -21.57 0.28
CA LEU A 349 4.51 -21.60 0.76
C LEU A 349 4.51 -22.11 2.21
N GLU A 350 5.15 -23.26 2.43
CA GLU A 350 5.34 -23.83 3.76
C GLU A 350 6.83 -23.76 4.14
N ILE A 351 7.10 -23.16 5.31
CA ILE A 351 8.43 -23.16 5.93
C ILE A 351 8.35 -24.03 7.20
N GLU A 352 9.15 -25.10 7.21
CA GLU A 352 9.20 -26.13 8.24
C GLU A 352 10.67 -26.40 8.63
N THR A 353 11.32 -25.46 9.33
CA THR A 353 12.73 -25.61 9.69
C THR A 353 13.13 -24.81 10.93
N ALA A 354 13.92 -25.40 11.82
CA ALA A 354 14.47 -24.72 12.99
C ALA A 354 15.69 -23.87 12.60
N GLY A 355 15.44 -22.70 12.00
CA GLY A 355 16.50 -21.80 11.53
C GLY A 355 15.98 -20.52 10.87
N SER A 356 16.91 -19.64 10.51
CA SER A 356 16.61 -18.37 9.81
C SER A 356 16.54 -18.56 8.30
N VAL A 357 15.53 -17.99 7.65
CA VAL A 357 15.31 -18.09 6.20
C VAL A 357 15.32 -16.70 5.55
N ALA A 358 15.98 -16.59 4.41
CA ALA A 358 16.13 -15.37 3.58
C ALA A 358 16.83 -14.16 4.28
N GLN A 359 17.55 -14.40 5.37
CA GLN A 359 18.23 -13.38 6.18
C GLN A 359 19.20 -12.47 5.38
N ASP A 360 19.89 -13.01 4.37
CA ASP A 360 20.88 -12.29 3.56
C ASP A 360 20.22 -11.47 2.44
N SER A 361 18.95 -11.73 2.11
CA SER A 361 18.21 -10.98 1.10
C SER A 361 18.25 -9.48 1.41
N ALA A 362 18.63 -8.65 0.43
CA ALA A 362 18.48 -7.20 0.55
C ALA A 362 17.00 -6.85 0.82
N TRP A 363 16.10 -7.48 0.06
CA TRP A 363 14.66 -7.48 0.29
C TRP A 363 14.02 -8.78 -0.22
N SER A 364 12.81 -9.06 0.25
CA SER A 364 11.96 -10.15 -0.24
C SER A 364 10.51 -9.67 -0.31
N VAL A 365 9.72 -10.22 -1.24
CA VAL A 365 8.25 -10.06 -1.26
C VAL A 365 7.59 -11.42 -1.44
N ILE A 366 6.50 -11.69 -0.73
CA ILE A 366 5.72 -12.93 -0.85
C ILE A 366 4.28 -12.60 -1.21
N VAL A 367 3.80 -13.13 -2.33
CA VAL A 367 2.39 -13.10 -2.76
C VAL A 367 1.94 -14.54 -2.97
N ALA A 368 1.07 -15.06 -2.10
CA ALA A 368 0.74 -16.49 -2.04
C ALA A 368 -0.72 -16.73 -1.63
N ARG A 369 -1.32 -17.86 -2.04
CA ARG A 369 -2.66 -18.26 -1.56
C ARG A 369 -2.65 -18.55 -0.06
N THR A 370 -1.67 -19.34 0.39
CA THR A 370 -1.45 -19.70 1.80
C THR A 370 0.03 -19.50 2.15
N LEU A 371 0.30 -19.00 3.36
CA LEU A 371 1.64 -18.94 3.95
C LEU A 371 1.64 -19.63 5.32
N THR A 372 2.43 -20.69 5.46
CA THR A 372 2.48 -21.55 6.66
C THR A 372 3.89 -21.56 7.24
N LEU A 373 4.04 -21.20 8.52
CA LEU A 373 5.28 -21.33 9.28
C LEU A 373 5.06 -22.25 10.50
N ARG A 374 5.83 -23.33 10.60
CA ARG A 374 5.78 -24.33 11.69
C ARG A 374 7.16 -24.96 11.92
N GLN A 375 7.38 -25.64 13.04
CA GLN A 375 8.73 -26.09 13.46
C GLN A 375 9.77 -24.96 13.56
N ASP A 376 9.36 -23.85 14.17
CA ASP A 376 10.27 -22.82 14.71
C ASP A 376 11.18 -22.01 13.73
N PRO A 377 10.80 -21.73 12.46
CA PRO A 377 11.59 -20.87 11.58
C PRO A 377 11.53 -19.38 11.97
N ILE A 378 12.61 -18.66 11.66
CA ILE A 378 12.64 -17.20 11.62
C ILE A 378 12.67 -16.76 10.16
N LEU A 379 11.52 -16.42 9.59
CA LEU A 379 11.43 -15.85 8.25
C LEU A 379 11.81 -14.37 8.31
N VAL A 380 12.94 -14.00 7.71
CA VAL A 380 13.42 -12.62 7.65
C VAL A 380 13.01 -11.97 6.33
N ILE A 381 12.31 -10.84 6.41
CA ILE A 381 11.86 -10.06 5.26
C ILE A 381 12.42 -8.65 5.39
N ASN A 382 13.57 -8.42 4.78
CA ASN A 382 14.21 -7.10 4.75
C ASN A 382 13.53 -6.18 3.71
N ASN A 383 13.76 -4.86 3.82
CA ASN A 383 13.19 -3.83 2.95
C ASN A 383 14.27 -2.97 2.25
N ARG A 384 15.51 -3.46 2.10
CA ARG A 384 16.65 -2.72 1.52
C ARG A 384 16.58 -2.74 -0.01
N TYR A 385 15.55 -2.11 -0.56
CA TYR A 385 15.28 -2.07 -2.00
C TYR A 385 16.35 -1.29 -2.76
N ALA A 386 16.76 -0.13 -2.24
CA ALA A 386 17.82 0.69 -2.81
C ALA A 386 19.18 -0.06 -2.79
N GLY A 387 19.94 0.03 -3.88
CA GLY A 387 21.25 -0.63 -4.02
C GLY A 387 21.21 -2.15 -4.24
N SER A 388 20.05 -2.80 -4.15
CA SER A 388 19.93 -4.27 -4.29
C SER A 388 20.21 -4.82 -5.70
N GLY A 389 20.23 -3.97 -6.72
CA GLY A 389 20.40 -4.36 -8.13
C GLY A 389 19.21 -5.12 -8.75
N VAL A 390 18.15 -5.36 -7.98
CA VAL A 390 16.92 -6.02 -8.42
C VAL A 390 15.76 -5.01 -8.34
N PRO A 391 14.99 -4.77 -9.42
CA PRO A 391 13.85 -3.86 -9.39
C PRO A 391 12.67 -4.49 -8.64
N VAL A 392 11.76 -3.66 -8.11
CA VAL A 392 10.56 -4.15 -7.43
C VAL A 392 9.35 -4.11 -8.38
N PRO A 393 8.56 -5.19 -8.50
CA PRO A 393 7.33 -5.17 -9.29
C PRO A 393 6.30 -4.15 -8.76
N GLN A 394 5.50 -3.54 -9.64
CA GLN A 394 4.48 -2.58 -9.24
C GLN A 394 3.33 -3.27 -8.49
N GLY A 395 2.71 -2.58 -7.52
CA GLY A 395 1.65 -3.13 -6.67
C GLY A 395 2.14 -3.83 -5.39
N VAL A 396 3.44 -4.08 -5.26
CA VAL A 396 4.09 -4.60 -4.03
C VAL A 396 5.29 -3.75 -3.62
N GLY A 397 5.86 -4.03 -2.45
CA GLY A 397 7.06 -3.35 -1.94
C GLY A 397 6.87 -1.82 -1.78
N PRO A 398 7.90 -1.00 -2.04
CA PRO A 398 7.91 0.43 -1.75
C PRO A 398 7.14 1.21 -2.81
N SER A 399 5.81 1.09 -2.73
CA SER A 399 4.91 2.00 -3.42
C SER A 399 5.13 3.44 -2.92
N ARG A 400 4.94 4.42 -3.81
CA ARG A 400 5.22 5.83 -3.54
C ARG A 400 4.20 6.44 -2.57
N ILE A 401 4.43 6.20 -1.29
CA ILE A 401 4.39 7.15 -0.18
C ILE A 401 2.99 7.63 0.41
N ALA A 402 2.78 8.01 1.72
CA ALA A 402 1.57 8.40 2.58
C ALA A 402 1.49 9.83 3.32
N PRO A 403 0.31 10.42 3.68
CA PRO A 403 -0.11 11.84 3.45
C PRO A 403 0.75 13.10 3.79
N VAL A 404 0.71 14.10 2.89
CA VAL A 404 1.12 15.52 3.01
C VAL A 404 0.19 16.41 2.16
N LEU A 405 -0.14 17.63 2.62
CA LEU A 405 -0.88 18.64 1.85
C LEU A 405 0.02 19.28 0.78
N THR A 406 -0.46 19.32 -0.47
CA THR A 406 0.15 20.02 -1.60
C THR A 406 -0.71 21.24 -1.96
N LYS A 407 -0.08 22.42 -2.07
CA LYS A 407 -0.74 23.66 -2.52
C LYS A 407 -0.54 23.85 -4.02
#